data_AF-A0A4U0WNZ8-F1
#
_entry.id   AF-A0A4U0WNZ8-F1
#
_cell.length_a   1.000
_cell.length_b   1.000
_cell.length_c   1.000
_cell.angle_alpha   90.00
_cell.angle_beta   90.00
_cell.angle_gamma   90.00
#
_symmetry.space_group_name_H-M   'P 1'
#
loop_
_entity.id
_entity.type
_entity.pdbx_description
1 polymer ?
#
loop_
_entity_poly.entity_id
_entity_poly.type
_entity_poly.pdbx_seq_one_letter_code
_entity_poly.pdbx_strand_id
1 'polypeptide(L)'
;MIYTARGCVRQKHQNMEFISVPKPNVPLYNGEAGAVETLTFMPHATQRPKFGVRLLGNGLKTDDMAMIQLHGRGQATKGNIRKCRAKLRRQILNSGKYVFNNTEWTSRENAGVDLQKKSDYDLSGCTQLPAKRRRTTPLKAARLIDLARDIVNMPSPDDSGFLTQAIQYAVQHNDASLTTDDVQQLALREGFVMPAGALSTGTNWDKDGRDRVLAVMGQAFQGSDEESGDEDDGEDEDA
;
A
#
# COMPACT_ATOMS: atom_id res chain seq x y z
N MET A 1 -41.67 8.42 16.11
CA MET A 1 -41.72 8.71 14.65
C MET A 1 -41.21 10.14 14.49
N ILE A 2 -39.97 10.32 14.01
CA ILE A 2 -39.37 11.65 13.83
C ILE A 2 -39.13 11.84 12.34
N TYR A 3 -39.90 12.75 11.73
CA TYR A 3 -39.73 13.18 10.36
C TYR A 3 -38.64 14.26 10.32
N THR A 4 -37.56 14.02 9.58
CA THR A 4 -36.60 15.06 9.21
C THR A 4 -36.69 15.31 7.71
N ALA A 5 -37.09 16.54 7.37
CA ALA A 5 -37.13 17.05 6.00
C ALA A 5 -35.70 17.12 5.40
N ARG A 6 -35.59 16.76 4.12
CA ARG A 6 -34.37 16.53 3.29
C ARG A 6 -33.83 15.10 3.35
N GLY A 7 -34.37 14.28 2.45
CA GLY A 7 -33.97 12.90 2.17
C GLY A 7 -32.59 12.75 1.53
N CYS A 8 -31.53 13.26 2.17
CA CYS A 8 -30.18 12.76 1.91
C CYS A 8 -29.92 11.59 2.87
N VAL A 9 -30.16 10.37 2.38
CA VAL A 9 -29.61 9.18 3.03
C VAL A 9 -28.10 9.33 2.97
N ARG A 10 -27.49 9.69 4.10
CA ARG A 10 -26.04 9.74 4.24
C ARG A 10 -25.55 8.30 4.13
N GLN A 11 -25.20 7.86 2.93
CA GLN A 11 -24.60 6.56 2.70
C GLN A 11 -23.37 6.49 3.62
N LYS A 12 -23.48 5.71 4.70
CA LYS A 12 -22.34 5.41 5.56
C LYS A 12 -21.30 4.84 4.61
N HIS A 13 -20.21 5.57 4.42
CA HIS A 13 -19.12 5.13 3.56
C HIS A 13 -18.70 3.76 4.10
N GLN A 14 -18.99 2.70 3.34
CA GLN A 14 -18.38 1.41 3.60
C GLN A 14 -16.88 1.64 3.42
N ASN A 15 -16.17 1.65 4.55
CA ASN A 15 -14.72 1.66 4.51
C ASN A 15 -14.32 0.37 3.79
N MET A 16 -13.49 0.50 2.76
CA MET A 16 -12.78 -0.69 2.30
C MET A 16 -11.86 -1.13 3.42
N GLU A 17 -12.21 -2.27 4.01
CA GLU A 17 -11.39 -2.98 4.97
C GLU A 17 -10.76 -4.14 4.23
N PHE A 18 -9.43 -4.19 4.27
CA PHE A 18 -8.68 -5.32 3.77
C PHE A 18 -8.77 -6.42 4.85
N ILE A 19 -9.66 -7.38 4.66
CA ILE A 19 -10.08 -8.34 5.71
C ILE A 19 -8.91 -9.22 6.18
N SER A 20 -7.99 -9.58 5.27
CA SER A 20 -6.81 -10.43 5.52
C SER A 20 -5.56 -9.67 5.94
N VAL A 21 -5.59 -8.33 6.00
CA VAL A 21 -4.40 -7.54 6.31
C VAL A 21 -4.06 -7.60 7.80
N PRO A 22 -2.77 -7.67 8.16
CA PRO A 22 -2.35 -7.56 9.55
C PRO A 22 -2.92 -6.30 10.20
N LYS A 23 -3.44 -6.44 11.42
CA LYS A 23 -4.02 -5.30 12.15
C LYS A 23 -3.00 -4.16 12.30
N PRO A 24 -3.43 -2.89 12.38
CA PRO A 24 -2.51 -1.75 12.44
C PRO A 24 -1.51 -1.75 13.60
N ASN A 25 -1.77 -2.51 14.66
CA ASN A 25 -0.94 -2.65 15.85
C ASN A 25 0.01 -3.86 15.82
N VAL A 26 0.00 -4.68 14.76
CA VAL A 26 1.07 -5.64 14.46
C VAL A 26 2.34 -4.84 14.13
N PRO A 27 3.53 -5.17 14.66
CA PRO A 27 4.77 -4.49 14.31
C PRO A 27 5.07 -4.56 12.80
N LEU A 28 5.80 -3.57 12.27
CA LEU A 28 6.36 -3.73 10.92
C LEU A 28 7.52 -4.72 10.98
N TYR A 29 7.80 -5.34 9.84
CA TYR A 29 9.11 -5.95 9.60
C TYR A 29 10.23 -4.96 9.97
N ASN A 30 11.26 -5.47 10.64
CA ASN A 30 12.43 -4.73 11.05
C ASN A 30 13.54 -4.89 10.01
N GLY A 31 13.61 -4.00 9.02
CA GLY A 31 14.67 -3.96 8.02
C GLY A 31 14.27 -3.20 6.75
N GLU A 32 15.07 -3.37 5.71
CA GLU A 32 14.91 -2.69 4.41
C GLU A 32 13.70 -3.22 3.63
N ALA A 33 12.77 -2.33 3.28
CA ALA A 33 11.62 -2.68 2.44
C ALA A 33 11.17 -1.49 1.59
N GLY A 34 10.87 -1.76 0.31
CA GLY A 34 10.39 -0.77 -0.64
C GLY A 34 8.92 -0.39 -0.43
N ALA A 35 8.50 0.71 -1.06
CA ALA A 35 7.12 1.18 -1.02
C ALA A 35 6.13 0.14 -1.55
N VAL A 36 6.43 -0.49 -2.69
CA VAL A 36 5.54 -1.47 -3.33
C VAL A 36 5.30 -2.67 -2.41
N GLU A 37 6.37 -3.30 -1.95
CA GLU A 37 6.33 -4.42 -1.01
C GLU A 37 5.55 -4.07 0.26
N THR A 38 5.88 -2.95 0.90
CA THR A 38 5.24 -2.54 2.15
C THR A 38 3.76 -2.21 1.97
N LEU A 39 3.40 -1.50 0.89
CA LEU A 39 2.01 -1.16 0.60
C LEU A 39 1.18 -2.40 0.20
N THR A 40 1.79 -3.38 -0.45
CA THR A 40 1.13 -4.63 -0.83
C THR A 40 0.84 -5.50 0.39
N PHE A 41 1.85 -5.82 1.20
CA PHE A 41 1.69 -6.78 2.32
C PHE A 41 1.22 -6.14 3.62
N MET A 42 1.59 -4.88 3.86
CA MET A 42 1.27 -4.15 5.09
C MET A 42 0.66 -2.77 4.78
N PRO A 43 -0.50 -2.67 4.10
CA PRO A 43 -1.08 -1.39 3.69
C PRO A 43 -1.42 -0.46 4.87
N HIS A 44 -1.47 -0.97 6.10
CA HIS A 44 -1.61 -0.17 7.31
C HIS A 44 -0.34 0.56 7.76
N ALA A 45 0.83 0.25 7.18
CA ALA A 45 2.08 0.94 7.44
C ALA A 45 1.97 2.46 7.20
N THR A 46 1.11 2.92 6.30
CA THR A 46 0.82 4.35 6.04
C THR A 46 0.23 5.08 7.25
N GLN A 47 -0.27 4.35 8.25
CA GLN A 47 -0.71 4.92 9.53
C GLN A 47 0.45 5.32 10.44
N ARG A 48 1.68 4.88 10.11
CA ARG A 48 2.89 5.22 10.84
C ARG A 48 3.49 6.50 10.22
N PRO A 49 3.62 7.58 10.99
CA PRO A 49 3.85 8.90 10.43
C PRO A 49 5.09 9.02 9.54
N LYS A 50 6.22 8.46 10.00
CA LYS A 50 7.49 8.49 9.27
C LYS A 50 7.43 7.74 7.93
N PHE A 51 6.70 6.63 7.87
CA PHE A 51 6.52 5.89 6.61
C PHE A 51 5.69 6.69 5.62
N GLY A 52 4.55 7.25 6.05
CA GLY A 52 3.71 8.09 5.17
C GLY A 52 4.47 9.30 4.60
N VAL A 53 5.29 9.96 5.43
CA VAL A 53 6.15 11.09 4.99
C VAL A 53 7.25 10.63 4.03
N ARG A 54 7.89 9.48 4.27
CA ARG A 54 8.86 8.88 3.32
C ARG A 54 8.24 8.69 1.95
N LEU A 55 7.06 8.09 1.87
CA LEU A 55 6.40 7.84 0.58
C LEU A 55 6.17 9.15 -0.20
N LEU A 56 5.73 10.21 0.47
CA LEU A 56 5.58 11.52 -0.17
C LEU A 56 6.92 12.12 -0.61
N GLY A 57 7.96 12.06 0.25
CA GLY A 57 9.30 12.55 -0.06
C GLY A 57 9.94 11.83 -1.24
N ASN A 58 9.57 10.56 -1.43
CA ASN A 58 9.97 9.76 -2.60
C ASN A 58 9.05 9.93 -3.81
N GLY A 59 8.09 10.86 -3.76
CA GLY A 59 7.27 11.27 -4.90
C GLY A 59 6.01 10.46 -5.12
N LEU A 60 5.61 9.59 -4.17
CA LEU A 60 4.34 8.87 -4.27
C LEU A 60 3.20 9.78 -3.84
N LYS A 61 2.18 9.90 -4.69
CA LYS A 61 0.91 10.57 -4.34
C LYS A 61 -0.02 9.58 -3.64
N THR A 62 -1.04 10.11 -2.97
CA THR A 62 -2.06 9.26 -2.31
C THR A 62 -2.79 8.34 -3.29
N ASP A 63 -2.88 8.74 -4.55
CA ASP A 63 -3.53 8.00 -5.62
C ASP A 63 -2.67 6.80 -6.00
N ASP A 64 -1.37 7.02 -6.16
CA ASP A 64 -0.38 5.97 -6.40
C ASP A 64 -0.35 4.95 -5.26
N MET A 65 -0.34 5.43 -4.02
CA MET A 65 -0.42 4.55 -2.85
C MET A 65 -1.70 3.71 -2.85
N ALA A 66 -2.86 4.31 -3.18
CA ALA A 66 -4.13 3.60 -3.26
C ALA A 66 -4.11 2.53 -4.36
N MET A 67 -3.58 2.90 -5.53
CA MET A 67 -3.43 2.01 -6.68
C MET A 67 -2.55 0.82 -6.32
N ILE A 68 -1.37 1.03 -5.72
CA ILE A 68 -0.47 -0.07 -5.30
C ILE A 68 -1.17 -1.01 -4.29
N GLN A 69 -1.80 -0.46 -3.23
CA GLN A 69 -2.48 -1.28 -2.21
C GLN A 69 -3.60 -2.15 -2.78
N LEU A 70 -4.33 -1.63 -3.76
CA LEU A 70 -5.46 -2.30 -4.40
C LEU A 70 -5.03 -3.23 -5.53
N HIS A 71 -4.00 -2.84 -6.29
CA HIS A 71 -3.41 -3.66 -7.34
C HIS A 71 -2.92 -4.98 -6.76
N GLY A 72 -2.18 -4.94 -5.65
CA GLY A 72 -1.71 -6.15 -4.98
C GLY A 72 -2.84 -7.16 -4.65
N ARG A 73 -4.07 -6.67 -4.46
CA ARG A 73 -5.25 -7.49 -4.12
C ARG A 73 -6.22 -7.73 -5.28
N GLY A 74 -5.89 -7.29 -6.49
CA GLY A 74 -6.80 -7.38 -7.63
C GLY A 74 -8.09 -6.55 -7.46
N GLN A 75 -8.07 -5.49 -6.64
CA GLN A 75 -9.25 -4.68 -6.29
C GLN A 75 -9.18 -3.25 -6.83
N ALA A 76 -8.32 -2.99 -7.81
CA ALA A 76 -7.98 -1.66 -8.30
C ALA A 76 -9.04 -1.00 -9.21
N THR A 77 -10.31 -1.03 -8.83
CA THR A 77 -11.37 -0.33 -9.57
C THR A 77 -11.39 1.16 -9.26
N LYS A 78 -11.90 1.99 -10.19
CA LYS A 78 -12.03 3.46 -10.01
C LYS A 78 -12.73 3.84 -8.71
N GLY A 79 -13.81 3.13 -8.36
CA GLY A 79 -14.57 3.35 -7.12
C GLY A 79 -13.75 3.02 -5.86
N ASN A 80 -13.02 1.91 -5.89
CA ASN A 80 -12.18 1.46 -4.80
C ASN A 80 -10.97 2.39 -4.59
N ILE A 81 -10.30 2.79 -5.67
CA ILE A 81 -9.19 3.75 -5.64
C ILE A 81 -9.65 5.05 -4.98
N ARG A 82 -10.81 5.60 -5.38
CA ARG A 82 -11.35 6.84 -4.78
C ARG A 82 -11.57 6.70 -3.26
N LYS A 83 -12.15 5.58 -2.81
CA LYS A 83 -12.38 5.31 -1.38
C LYS A 83 -11.06 5.17 -0.62
N CYS A 84 -10.12 4.38 -1.14
CA CYS A 84 -8.81 4.15 -0.53
C CYS A 84 -7.99 5.45 -0.45
N ARG A 85 -7.94 6.22 -1.54
CA ARG A 85 -7.31 7.55 -1.62
C ARG A 85 -7.81 8.49 -0.53
N ALA A 86 -9.12 8.57 -0.31
CA ALA A 86 -9.69 9.46 0.71
C ALA A 86 -9.20 9.11 2.12
N LYS A 87 -9.07 7.81 2.42
CA LYS A 87 -8.50 7.30 3.68
C LYS A 87 -7.02 7.64 3.80
N LEU A 88 -6.23 7.37 2.75
CA LEU A 88 -4.80 7.66 2.70
C LEU A 88 -4.51 9.16 2.85
N ARG A 89 -5.26 10.02 2.16
CA ARG A 89 -5.15 11.48 2.30
C ARG A 89 -5.29 11.94 3.75
N ARG A 90 -6.28 11.38 4.48
CA ARG A 90 -6.46 11.68 5.91
C ARG A 90 -5.31 11.16 6.77
N GLN A 91 -4.80 9.96 6.47
CA GLN A 91 -3.65 9.39 7.18
C GLN A 91 -2.40 10.24 6.98
N ILE A 92 -2.07 10.56 5.73
CA ILE A 92 -0.93 11.40 5.35
C ILE A 92 -0.98 12.79 6.00
N LEU A 93 -2.15 13.43 5.98
CA LEU A 93 -2.34 14.72 6.64
C LEU A 93 -1.99 14.63 8.14
N ASN A 94 -2.50 13.61 8.83
CA ASN A 94 -2.19 13.41 10.25
C ASN A 94 -0.71 13.05 10.48
N SER A 95 -0.12 12.28 9.56
CA SER A 95 1.29 11.90 9.61
C SER A 95 2.21 13.11 9.54
N GLY A 96 2.01 14.01 8.58
CA GLY A 96 2.83 15.22 8.47
C GLY A 96 2.65 16.14 9.68
N LYS A 97 1.41 16.37 10.14
CA LYS A 97 1.16 17.15 11.38
C LYS A 97 1.91 16.58 12.58
N TYR A 98 2.01 15.26 12.66
CA TYR A 98 2.73 14.57 13.72
C TYR A 98 4.25 14.67 13.57
N VAL A 99 4.79 14.39 12.39
CA VAL A 99 6.25 14.35 12.13
C VAL A 99 6.87 15.75 12.27
N PHE A 100 6.20 16.77 11.75
CA PHE A 100 6.72 18.14 11.71
C PHE A 100 6.21 19.01 12.87
N ASN A 101 5.43 18.42 13.80
CA ASN A 101 4.82 19.11 14.93
C ASN A 101 4.11 20.43 14.52
N ASN A 102 3.43 20.41 13.38
CA ASN A 102 2.75 21.57 12.80
C ASN A 102 1.28 21.21 12.54
N THR A 103 0.35 21.85 13.26
CA THR A 103 -1.09 21.56 13.16
C THR A 103 -1.73 22.00 11.85
N GLU A 104 -1.11 22.94 11.13
CA GLU A 104 -1.56 23.47 9.85
C GLU A 104 -0.92 22.74 8.67
N TRP A 105 0.01 21.82 8.92
CA TRP A 105 0.74 21.11 7.88
C TRP A 105 -0.17 20.53 6.81
N THR A 106 0.16 20.81 5.55
CA THR A 106 -0.44 20.16 4.38
C THR A 106 0.65 19.67 3.42
N SER A 107 0.40 18.55 2.75
CA SER A 107 1.36 18.02 1.78
C SER A 107 1.54 18.91 0.55
N ARG A 108 0.71 19.94 0.35
CA ARG A 108 0.78 20.84 -0.80
C ARG A 108 1.67 22.04 -0.51
N GLU A 109 1.49 22.66 0.65
CA GLU A 109 2.22 23.88 1.04
C GLU A 109 3.62 23.54 1.54
N ASN A 110 3.79 22.38 2.16
CA ASN A 110 5.04 21.98 2.79
C ASN A 110 5.94 21.09 1.92
N ALA A 111 5.53 20.78 0.67
CA ALA A 111 6.22 19.79 -0.14
C ALA A 111 7.69 20.14 -0.43
N GLY A 112 8.00 21.42 -0.67
CA GLY A 112 9.36 21.85 -1.01
C GLY A 112 10.31 21.99 0.17
N VAL A 113 9.81 21.97 1.41
CA VAL A 113 10.59 22.25 2.62
C VAL A 113 10.75 21.00 3.47
N ASP A 114 9.65 20.28 3.70
CA ASP A 114 9.58 19.23 4.70
C ASP A 114 9.78 17.83 4.11
N LEU A 115 9.53 17.66 2.81
CA LEU A 115 9.54 16.36 2.13
C LEU A 115 10.86 16.12 1.40
N GLN A 116 11.86 15.66 2.14
CA GLN A 116 13.13 15.24 1.55
C GLN A 116 13.04 13.81 0.98
N LYS A 117 13.63 13.60 -0.19
CA LYS A 117 13.83 12.26 -0.77
C LYS A 117 14.67 11.42 0.18
N LYS A 118 14.25 10.18 0.42
CA LYS A 118 14.97 9.19 1.22
C LYS A 118 15.44 8.04 0.35
N SER A 119 16.73 7.72 0.47
CA SER A 119 17.34 6.50 -0.08
C SER A 119 17.53 5.40 0.97
N ASP A 120 17.31 5.72 2.25
CA ASP A 120 17.23 4.75 3.34
C ASP A 120 15.81 4.16 3.36
N TYR A 121 15.71 2.86 3.12
CA TYR A 121 14.46 2.13 3.02
C TYR A 121 14.15 1.32 4.30
N ASP A 122 14.87 1.58 5.40
CA ASP A 122 14.69 0.91 6.67
C ASP A 122 13.34 1.25 7.31
N LEU A 123 12.59 0.20 7.64
CA LEU A 123 11.31 0.29 8.34
C LEU A 123 11.45 0.34 9.87
N SER A 124 12.62 0.04 10.44
CA SER A 124 12.86 0.06 11.90
C SER A 124 12.51 1.43 12.51
N GLY A 125 12.90 2.49 11.81
CA GLY A 125 12.62 3.88 12.17
C GLY A 125 11.16 4.28 11.99
N CYS A 126 10.37 3.47 11.29
CA CYS A 126 8.98 3.75 10.94
C CYS A 126 7.96 3.11 11.91
N THR A 127 8.38 2.52 13.02
CA THR A 127 7.52 1.70 13.90
C THR A 127 6.51 2.49 14.75
N GLN A 128 6.65 3.80 14.90
CA GLN A 128 5.83 4.57 15.85
C GLN A 128 4.39 4.82 15.37
N LEU A 129 3.39 4.45 16.18
CA LEU A 129 2.00 4.92 16.02
C LEU A 129 1.76 6.22 16.82
N PRO A 130 0.89 7.13 16.33
CA PRO A 130 0.48 8.33 17.08
C PRO A 130 -0.18 7.98 18.42
N ALA A 131 0.04 8.81 19.45
CA ALA A 131 -0.42 8.55 20.83
C ALA A 131 -1.92 8.18 20.96
N LYS A 132 -2.80 8.83 20.18
CA LYS A 132 -4.24 8.52 20.15
C LYS A 132 -4.56 7.07 19.73
N ARG A 133 -3.62 6.37 19.11
CA ARG A 133 -3.72 4.96 18.67
C ARG A 133 -2.85 3.99 19.47
N ARG A 134 -2.07 4.49 20.44
CA ARG A 134 -1.16 3.67 21.27
C ARG A 134 -1.84 2.86 22.37
N ARG A 135 -3.17 2.95 22.52
CA ARG A 135 -3.91 2.30 23.63
C ARG A 135 -3.88 0.76 23.60
N THR A 136 -3.20 0.14 22.64
CA THR A 136 -3.10 -1.32 22.52
C THR A 136 -1.64 -1.74 22.58
N THR A 137 -1.34 -2.71 23.44
CA THR A 137 -0.10 -3.51 23.40
C THR A 137 0.14 -3.98 21.96
N PRO A 138 1.38 -3.88 21.43
CA PRO A 138 1.70 -4.43 20.12
C PRO A 138 1.27 -5.89 20.03
N LEU A 139 0.67 -6.28 18.92
CA LEU A 139 0.41 -7.70 18.67
C LEU A 139 1.72 -8.41 18.32
N LYS A 140 1.70 -9.74 18.37
CA LYS A 140 2.79 -10.56 17.84
C LYS A 140 3.05 -10.23 16.37
N ALA A 141 4.30 -10.44 15.95
CA ALA A 141 4.72 -10.39 14.55
C ALA A 141 3.75 -11.17 13.63
N ALA A 142 3.52 -10.65 12.42
CA ALA A 142 2.65 -11.32 11.46
C ALA A 142 3.33 -12.60 10.97
N ARG A 143 2.56 -13.68 10.79
CA ARG A 143 3.03 -14.87 10.09
C ARG A 143 3.23 -14.53 8.61
N LEU A 144 4.35 -14.94 8.03
CA LEU A 144 4.67 -14.61 6.64
C LEU A 144 3.65 -15.18 5.66
N ILE A 145 3.19 -16.41 5.89
CA ILE A 145 2.17 -17.05 5.05
C ILE A 145 0.82 -16.31 5.07
N ASP A 146 0.48 -15.64 6.18
CA ASP A 146 -0.75 -14.84 6.27
C ASP A 146 -0.65 -13.54 5.48
N LEU A 147 0.57 -13.00 5.27
CA LEU A 147 0.78 -11.78 4.49
C LEU A 147 0.49 -11.98 3.01
N ALA A 148 0.67 -13.20 2.50
CA ALA A 148 0.35 -13.55 1.12
C ALA A 148 -1.16 -13.75 0.88
N ARG A 149 -1.96 -13.85 1.95
CA ARG A 149 -3.39 -14.13 1.81
C ARG A 149 -4.09 -13.00 1.06
N ASP A 150 -4.88 -13.38 0.05
CA ASP A 150 -5.61 -12.48 -0.85
C ASP A 150 -4.72 -11.52 -1.66
N ILE A 151 -3.42 -11.80 -1.76
CA ILE A 151 -2.52 -11.11 -2.70
C ILE A 151 -2.62 -11.81 -4.05
N VAL A 152 -3.14 -11.09 -5.04
CA VAL A 152 -3.30 -11.56 -6.43
C VAL A 152 -2.09 -11.16 -7.26
N ASN A 153 -1.61 -9.93 -7.07
CA ASN A 153 -0.49 -9.38 -7.81
C ASN A 153 0.69 -9.17 -6.87
N MET A 154 1.62 -10.13 -6.88
CA MET A 154 2.86 -10.03 -6.11
C MET A 154 3.75 -8.90 -6.64
N PRO A 155 4.59 -8.28 -5.80
CA PRO A 155 5.62 -7.35 -6.28
C PRO A 155 6.49 -8.00 -7.37
N SER A 156 6.93 -7.20 -8.34
CA SER A 156 7.85 -7.65 -9.38
C SER A 156 9.20 -8.05 -8.77
N PRO A 157 10.07 -8.80 -9.48
CA PRO A 157 11.42 -9.09 -9.00
C PRO A 157 12.22 -7.84 -8.61
N ASP A 158 12.06 -6.73 -9.34
CA ASP A 158 12.73 -5.45 -9.05
C ASP A 158 12.17 -4.73 -7.81
N ASP A 159 11.03 -5.18 -7.30
CA ASP A 159 10.34 -4.67 -6.11
C ASP A 159 10.36 -5.67 -4.94
N SER A 160 10.96 -6.85 -5.16
CA SER A 160 10.96 -7.96 -4.22
C SER A 160 12.15 -7.87 -3.27
N GLY A 161 11.99 -7.10 -2.20
CA GLY A 161 12.94 -7.06 -1.09
C GLY A 161 12.94 -8.35 -0.27
N PHE A 162 13.64 -8.34 0.86
CA PHE A 162 13.71 -9.49 1.75
C PHE A 162 12.35 -9.93 2.27
N LEU A 163 11.42 -9.01 2.52
CA LEU A 163 10.09 -9.36 3.00
C LEU A 163 9.30 -10.15 1.94
N THR A 164 9.33 -9.76 0.67
CA THR A 164 8.66 -10.46 -0.43
C THR A 164 9.25 -11.86 -0.61
N GLN A 165 10.59 -11.97 -0.63
CA GLN A 165 11.29 -13.23 -0.77
C GLN A 165 10.99 -14.17 0.41
N ALA A 166 10.95 -13.64 1.64
CA ALA A 166 10.59 -14.40 2.83
C ALA A 166 9.14 -14.89 2.81
N ILE A 167 8.20 -14.06 2.34
CA ILE A 167 6.79 -14.45 2.15
C ILE A 167 6.69 -15.56 1.11
N GLN A 168 7.34 -15.42 -0.03
CA GLN A 168 7.36 -16.44 -1.08
C GLN A 168 7.94 -17.76 -0.57
N TYR A 169 9.04 -17.70 0.18
CA TYR A 169 9.63 -18.88 0.82
C TYR A 169 8.65 -19.58 1.76
N ALA A 170 8.02 -18.83 2.66
CA ALA A 170 7.08 -19.38 3.64
C ALA A 170 5.86 -20.03 2.95
N VAL A 171 5.35 -19.41 1.88
CA VAL A 171 4.27 -19.98 1.06
C VAL A 171 4.72 -21.25 0.35
N GLN A 172 5.89 -21.23 -0.31
CA GLN A 172 6.43 -22.37 -1.05
C GLN A 172 6.66 -23.60 -0.17
N HIS A 173 7.09 -23.38 1.08
CA HIS A 173 7.36 -24.45 2.04
C HIS A 173 6.16 -24.75 2.97
N ASN A 174 5.04 -24.03 2.80
CA ASN A 174 3.88 -24.10 3.68
C ASN A 174 4.25 -23.95 5.17
N ASP A 175 5.22 -23.08 5.48
CA ASP A 175 5.76 -22.90 6.82
C ASP A 175 5.02 -21.77 7.56
N ALA A 176 4.04 -22.16 8.37
CA ALA A 176 3.27 -21.24 9.19
C ALA A 176 3.98 -20.80 10.48
N SER A 177 5.18 -21.30 10.77
CA SER A 177 5.97 -20.92 11.94
C SER A 177 6.75 -19.62 11.73
N LEU A 178 7.07 -19.29 10.47
CA LEU A 178 7.84 -18.10 10.12
C LEU A 178 7.01 -16.83 10.23
N THR A 179 7.62 -15.79 10.80
CA THR A 179 7.02 -14.49 11.05
C THR A 179 7.87 -13.35 10.47
N THR A 180 7.35 -12.13 10.55
CA THR A 180 8.09 -10.92 10.13
C THR A 180 9.37 -10.68 10.92
N ASP A 181 9.52 -11.28 12.12
CA ASP A 181 10.75 -11.17 12.90
C ASP A 181 11.86 -12.08 12.34
N ASP A 182 11.51 -13.12 11.60
CA ASP A 182 12.45 -14.13 11.07
C ASP A 182 13.07 -13.73 9.73
N VAL A 183 12.54 -12.68 9.08
CA VAL A 183 12.89 -12.30 7.69
C VAL A 183 14.40 -12.08 7.51
N GLN A 184 15.08 -11.39 8.42
CA GLN A 184 16.52 -11.15 8.30
C GLN A 184 17.34 -12.44 8.42
N GLN A 185 17.01 -13.30 9.39
CA GLN A 185 17.71 -14.56 9.57
C GLN A 185 17.46 -15.49 8.39
N LEU A 186 16.23 -15.51 7.87
CA LEU A 186 15.87 -16.25 6.69
C LEU A 186 16.64 -15.76 5.45
N ALA A 187 16.75 -14.44 5.27
CA ALA A 187 17.52 -13.85 4.17
C ALA A 187 18.99 -14.29 4.19
N LEU A 188 19.61 -14.32 5.37
CA LEU A 188 20.99 -14.80 5.53
C LEU A 188 21.11 -16.31 5.26
N ARG A 189 20.15 -17.10 5.76
CA ARG A 189 20.18 -18.57 5.65
C ARG A 189 19.95 -19.05 4.22
N GLU A 190 19.00 -18.43 3.51
CA GLU A 190 18.57 -18.83 2.17
C GLU A 190 19.28 -18.03 1.06
N GLY A 191 20.13 -17.05 1.41
CA GLY A 191 20.88 -16.26 0.46
C GLY A 191 20.02 -15.31 -0.37
N PHE A 192 19.01 -14.68 0.23
CA PHE A 192 18.18 -13.68 -0.45
C PHE A 192 19.03 -12.48 -0.91
N VAL A 193 18.66 -11.89 -2.03
CA VAL A 193 19.40 -10.78 -2.65
C VAL A 193 18.48 -9.58 -2.80
N MET A 194 18.91 -8.41 -2.31
CA MET A 194 18.16 -7.17 -2.52
C MET A 194 18.22 -6.74 -3.98
N PRO A 195 17.12 -6.21 -4.55
CA PRO A 195 17.14 -5.64 -5.89
C PRO A 195 18.17 -4.52 -6.02
N ALA A 196 18.82 -4.41 -7.19
CA ALA A 196 19.88 -3.41 -7.41
C ALA A 196 19.41 -1.97 -7.15
N GLY A 197 18.14 -1.67 -7.44
CA GLY A 197 17.53 -0.35 -7.17
C GLY A 197 17.43 0.00 -5.68
N ALA A 198 17.41 -0.99 -4.79
CA ALA A 198 17.43 -0.80 -3.34
C ALA A 198 18.84 -0.45 -2.81
N LEU A 199 19.88 -0.90 -3.50
CA LEU A 199 21.28 -0.72 -3.10
C LEU A 199 21.92 0.54 -3.70
N SER A 200 21.29 1.13 -4.72
CA SER A 200 21.83 2.29 -5.43
C SER A 200 21.39 3.60 -4.80
N THR A 201 22.35 4.49 -4.54
CA THR A 201 22.11 5.85 -4.04
C THR A 201 21.56 6.80 -5.11
N GLY A 202 21.75 6.44 -6.39
CA GLY A 202 21.29 7.24 -7.53
C GLY A 202 19.84 6.98 -7.93
N THR A 203 19.27 5.84 -7.54
CA THR A 203 17.88 5.45 -7.87
C THR A 203 16.90 5.93 -6.80
N ASN A 204 15.61 5.76 -7.06
CA ASN A 204 14.57 5.97 -6.05
C ASN A 204 13.67 4.75 -6.08
N TRP A 205 14.05 3.71 -5.34
CA TRP A 205 13.38 2.40 -5.39
C TRP A 205 11.88 2.50 -5.16
N ASP A 206 11.45 3.35 -4.22
CA ASP A 206 10.03 3.62 -3.97
C ASP A 206 9.32 4.21 -5.21
N LYS A 207 9.94 5.19 -5.88
CA LYS A 207 9.41 5.86 -7.07
C LYS A 207 9.41 4.95 -8.29
N ASP A 208 10.49 4.21 -8.49
CA ASP A 208 10.70 3.33 -9.64
C ASP A 208 9.72 2.14 -9.55
N GLY A 209 9.52 1.59 -8.33
CA GLY A 209 8.52 0.56 -8.08
C GLY A 209 7.09 1.05 -8.30
N ARG A 210 6.78 2.29 -7.87
CA ARG A 210 5.51 2.93 -8.21
C ARG A 210 5.32 2.97 -9.72
N ASP A 211 6.31 3.45 -10.48
CA ASP A 211 6.20 3.59 -11.94
C ASP A 211 5.96 2.26 -12.64
N ARG A 212 6.62 1.18 -12.18
CA ARG A 212 6.35 -0.18 -12.67
C ARG A 212 4.90 -0.62 -12.43
N VAL A 213 4.37 -0.45 -11.22
CA VAL A 213 2.98 -0.82 -10.92
C VAL A 213 1.98 -0.02 -11.76
N LEU A 214 2.21 1.28 -11.92
CA LEU A 214 1.33 2.13 -12.72
C LEU A 214 1.38 1.78 -14.21
N ALA A 215 2.53 1.39 -14.73
CA ALA A 215 2.67 0.91 -16.11
C ALA A 215 1.84 -0.37 -16.35
N VAL A 216 1.91 -1.35 -15.43
CA VAL A 216 1.11 -2.58 -15.50
C VAL A 216 -0.39 -2.26 -15.45
N MET A 217 -0.80 -1.37 -14.55
CA MET A 217 -2.20 -0.96 -14.44
C MET A 217 -2.69 -0.21 -15.69
N GLY A 218 -1.86 0.66 -16.28
CA GLY A 218 -2.20 1.40 -17.49
C GLY A 218 -2.50 0.48 -18.67
N GLN A 219 -1.72 -0.59 -18.83
CA GLN A 219 -1.98 -1.63 -19.83
C GLN A 219 -3.29 -2.38 -19.57
N ALA A 220 -3.57 -2.71 -18.30
CA ALA A 220 -4.80 -3.42 -17.92
C ALA A 220 -6.08 -2.59 -18.15
N PHE A 221 -6.03 -1.26 -18.01
CA PHE A 221 -7.16 -0.37 -18.31
C PHE A 221 -7.35 -0.12 -19.81
N GLN A 222 -6.30 -0.22 -20.62
CA GLN A 222 -6.40 -0.08 -22.08
C GLN A 222 -6.96 -1.35 -22.74
N GLY A 223 -6.66 -2.53 -22.19
CA GLY A 223 -7.20 -3.80 -22.69
C GLY A 223 -8.66 -4.09 -22.34
N SER A 224 -9.32 -3.25 -21.51
CA SER A 224 -10.73 -3.42 -21.14
C SER A 224 -11.72 -2.57 -21.96
N ASP A 225 -11.22 -1.68 -22.83
CA ASP A 225 -12.04 -0.76 -23.63
C ASP A 225 -12.29 -1.26 -25.07
N GLU A 226 -11.84 -2.48 -25.42
CA GLU A 226 -11.99 -3.07 -26.78
C GLU A 226 -13.03 -4.22 -26.86
N GLU A 227 -13.93 -4.37 -25.90
CA GLU A 227 -15.01 -5.38 -25.96
C GLU A 227 -16.39 -4.75 -25.69
N SER A 228 -16.80 -3.82 -26.56
CA SER A 228 -18.22 -3.53 -26.82
C SER A 228 -18.41 -3.09 -28.27
N GLY A 229 -17.92 -3.92 -29.19
CA GLY A 229 -18.33 -3.89 -30.59
C GLY A 229 -19.15 -5.14 -30.87
N ASP A 230 -20.45 -5.06 -30.65
CA ASP A 230 -21.42 -5.85 -31.41
C ASP A 230 -22.44 -4.85 -31.96
N GLU A 231 -22.17 -4.49 -33.21
CA GLU A 231 -23.16 -3.97 -34.13
C GLU A 231 -24.10 -5.12 -34.54
N ASP A 232 -25.32 -4.71 -34.84
CA ASP A 232 -26.27 -5.34 -35.75
C ASP A 232 -27.22 -6.40 -35.16
N ASP A 233 -28.51 -6.13 -35.37
CA ASP A 233 -29.56 -7.12 -35.67
C ASP A 233 -30.87 -6.35 -35.91
N GLY A 234 -31.03 -5.88 -37.15
CA GLY A 234 -32.26 -6.03 -37.94
C GLY A 234 -33.50 -5.22 -37.53
N GLU A 235 -33.70 -4.08 -38.20
CA GLU A 235 -35.05 -3.60 -38.50
C GLU A 235 -35.44 -4.12 -39.90
N ASP A 236 -36.15 -5.24 -39.94
CA ASP A 236 -37.01 -5.61 -41.06
C ASP A 236 -38.47 -5.28 -40.72
N GLU A 237 -39.17 -4.84 -41.77
CA GLU A 237 -40.51 -4.25 -41.84
C GLU A 237 -41.64 -5.12 -41.25
N ASP A 238 -42.66 -4.45 -40.67
CA ASP A 238 -44.08 -4.65 -41.04
C ASP A 238 -45.04 -3.86 -40.11
N ALA A 239 -45.68 -2.81 -40.65
CA ALA A 239 -47.10 -2.40 -40.49
C ALA A 239 -47.33 -0.92 -40.85
#